data_AF-J8CCG8-F1
#
_entry.id   AF-J8CCG8-F1
#
_cell.length_a   1.000
_cell.length_b   1.000
_cell.length_c   1.000
_cell.angle_alpha   90.00
_cell.angle_beta   90.00
_cell.angle_gamma   90.00
#
_symmetry.space_group_name_H-M   'P 1'
#
loop_
_entity.id
_entity.type
_entity.pdbx_description
1 polymer ?
#
loop_
_entity_poly.entity_id
_entity_poly.type
_entity_poly.pdbx_seq_one_letter_code
_entity_poly.pdbx_strand_id
1 'polypeptide(L)'
;MIEKTNLRCGFVFFWRGNVFVFELVREGGDKMKKALIFLFDGFAEFEVNIASLFLTSKEFEIITATVDGKTVAGEGGFLCQPHVSIENIEVVDYEVFIVPGGHIFRHLENEQLLSIVKELHKQNKWIAGICAGTALLHAAGVLNKKKFSTSLTLDEKHLAHLHEWEYKQNKDVTVDGKVITAVGSAYVEFAVEIMKQLNLFDEGEGNENLHYFKNIKTVCGETLV
;
A
#
# COMPACT_ATOMS: atom_id res chain seq x y z
N MET A 1 11.99 -22.44 27.28
CA MET A 1 12.50 -23.03 26.04
C MET A 1 11.89 -22.24 24.91
N ILE A 2 12.71 -21.46 24.20
CA ILE A 2 12.27 -20.68 23.04
C ILE A 2 12.16 -21.67 21.89
N GLU A 3 10.95 -21.91 21.40
CA GLU A 3 10.73 -22.69 20.17
C GLU A 3 11.47 -21.99 19.03
N LYS A 4 12.43 -22.70 18.44
CA LYS A 4 13.01 -22.34 17.15
C LYS A 4 11.92 -22.60 16.10
N THR A 5 11.25 -21.56 15.63
CA THR A 5 10.55 -21.59 14.35
C THR A 5 11.58 -21.87 13.27
N ASN A 6 11.59 -23.11 12.76
CA ASN A 6 12.44 -23.52 11.65
C ASN A 6 12.00 -22.77 10.39
N LEU A 7 12.70 -21.68 10.06
CA LEU A 7 12.67 -21.07 8.74
C LEU A 7 13.33 -22.05 7.76
N ARG A 8 12.54 -22.75 6.95
CA ARG A 8 13.02 -23.52 5.80
C ARG A 8 12.33 -23.01 4.53
N CYS A 9 12.93 -21.99 3.91
CA CYS A 9 12.61 -21.60 2.54
C CYS A 9 13.45 -22.45 1.57
N GLY A 10 12.84 -22.90 0.48
CA GLY A 10 13.53 -23.58 -0.63
C GLY A 10 13.76 -22.64 -1.81
N PHE A 11 14.81 -22.90 -2.59
CA PHE A 11 15.06 -22.21 -3.86
C PHE A 11 14.60 -23.08 -5.02
N VAL A 12 13.80 -22.51 -5.92
CA VAL A 12 13.46 -23.15 -7.20
C VAL A 12 14.16 -22.41 -8.34
N PHE A 13 14.77 -23.18 -9.24
CA PHE A 13 15.61 -22.67 -10.33
C PHE A 13 14.87 -22.75 -11.66
N PHE A 14 14.77 -21.62 -12.36
CA PHE A 14 14.24 -21.59 -13.73
C PHE A 14 15.08 -20.69 -14.65
N TRP A 15 15.09 -21.04 -15.93
CA TRP A 15 15.64 -20.21 -17.00
C TRP A 15 14.52 -19.35 -17.61
N ARG A 16 14.64 -18.02 -17.53
CA ARG A 16 13.81 -17.05 -18.27
C ARG A 16 14.72 -16.25 -19.20
N GLY A 17 14.78 -16.62 -20.48
CA GLY A 17 15.75 -16.07 -21.42
C GLY A 17 17.20 -16.43 -21.02
N ASN A 18 18.17 -15.54 -21.26
CA ASN A 18 19.59 -15.75 -20.87
C ASN A 18 19.92 -15.34 -19.43
N VAL A 19 18.92 -15.13 -18.58
CA VAL A 19 19.10 -14.63 -17.20
C VAL A 19 18.70 -15.71 -16.19
N PHE A 20 19.55 -15.89 -15.18
CA PHE A 20 19.28 -16.75 -14.03
C PHE A 20 18.31 -16.03 -13.08
N VAL A 21 17.14 -16.62 -12.85
CA VAL A 21 16.15 -16.08 -11.91
C VAL A 21 15.96 -17.07 -10.77
N PHE A 22 16.07 -16.57 -9.53
CA PHE A 22 15.75 -17.35 -8.33
C PHE A 22 14.38 -16.94 -7.81
N GLU A 23 13.57 -17.92 -7.44
CA GLU A 23 12.26 -17.70 -6.84
C GLU A 23 12.24 -18.41 -5.48
N LEU A 24 11.91 -17.63 -4.44
CA LEU A 24 11.65 -18.17 -3.11
C LEU A 24 10.28 -18.82 -3.12
N VAL A 25 10.24 -20.13 -2.88
CA VAL A 25 9.01 -20.91 -2.85
C VAL A 25 8.89 -21.59 -1.49
N ARG A 26 7.68 -21.60 -0.92
CA ARG A 26 7.39 -22.29 0.33
C ARG A 26 7.56 -23.81 0.15
N GLU A 27 7.94 -24.53 1.20
CA GLU A 27 7.70 -25.98 1.24
C GLU A 27 6.18 -26.20 1.07
N GLY A 28 5.77 -26.72 -0.08
CA GLY A 28 4.37 -26.79 -0.51
C GLY A 28 4.10 -26.27 -1.93
N GLY A 29 5.05 -25.57 -2.55
CA GLY A 29 4.97 -25.17 -3.97
C GLY A 29 4.24 -23.85 -4.25
N ASP A 30 3.62 -23.23 -3.25
CA ASP A 30 2.98 -21.92 -3.42
C ASP A 30 4.01 -20.79 -3.42
N LYS A 31 3.91 -19.93 -4.44
CA LYS A 31 4.71 -18.71 -4.61
C LYS A 31 4.39 -17.73 -3.48
N MET A 32 5.44 -17.10 -2.94
CA MET A 32 5.30 -16.04 -1.93
C MET A 32 4.49 -14.87 -2.48
N LYS A 33 3.49 -14.42 -1.72
CA LYS A 33 2.65 -13.27 -2.09
C LYS A 33 3.46 -11.98 -1.97
N LYS A 34 3.27 -11.04 -2.88
CA LYS A 34 4.01 -9.77 -2.89
C LYS A 34 3.09 -8.56 -2.73
N ALA A 35 3.57 -7.57 -1.98
CA ALA A 35 2.96 -6.24 -1.91
C ALA A 35 3.91 -5.23 -2.55
N LEU A 36 3.36 -4.38 -3.42
CA LEU A 36 4.10 -3.31 -4.08
C LEU A 36 3.82 -1.98 -3.36
N ILE A 37 4.86 -1.24 -2.99
CA ILE A 37 4.75 0.10 -2.40
C ILE A 37 5.46 1.11 -3.30
N PHE A 38 4.75 2.15 -3.74
CA PHE A 38 5.35 3.22 -4.52
C PHE A 38 6.04 4.24 -3.60
N LEU A 39 7.31 4.51 -3.88
CA LEU A 39 8.12 5.51 -3.20
C LEU A 39 8.48 6.64 -4.17
N PHE A 40 8.58 7.85 -3.65
CA PHE A 40 8.94 9.05 -4.38
C PHE A 40 9.52 10.09 -3.42
N ASP A 41 10.27 11.09 -3.90
CA ASP A 41 10.80 12.12 -3.00
C ASP A 41 9.69 12.88 -2.28
N GLY A 42 9.80 12.96 -0.95
CA GLY A 42 8.78 13.53 -0.07
C GLY A 42 7.56 12.66 0.10
N PHE A 43 7.69 11.32 0.03
CA PHE A 43 6.62 10.42 0.49
C PHE A 43 6.54 10.40 2.02
N ALA A 44 5.32 10.28 2.56
CA ALA A 44 5.09 10.18 4.00
C ALA A 44 5.37 8.74 4.50
N GLU A 45 6.56 8.48 5.02
CA GLU A 45 7.04 7.12 5.31
C GLU A 45 6.18 6.40 6.35
N PHE A 46 5.75 7.13 7.38
CA PHE A 46 4.96 6.59 8.49
C PHE A 46 3.61 6.00 8.04
N GLU A 47 3.04 6.50 6.93
CA GLU A 47 1.73 6.09 6.44
C GLU A 47 1.71 4.64 5.92
N VAL A 48 2.86 4.13 5.49
CA VAL A 48 2.98 2.80 4.85
C VAL A 48 3.85 1.82 5.62
N ASN A 49 4.69 2.31 6.53
CA ASN A 49 5.57 1.46 7.34
C ASN A 49 4.79 0.43 8.17
N ILE A 50 3.67 0.81 8.80
CA ILE A 50 2.85 -0.14 9.59
C ILE A 50 2.20 -1.20 8.69
N ALA A 51 1.72 -0.82 7.50
CA ALA A 51 1.18 -1.78 6.54
C ALA A 51 2.28 -2.78 6.10
N SER A 52 3.50 -2.30 5.82
CA SER A 52 4.63 -3.16 5.46
C SER A 52 5.00 -4.15 6.57
N LEU A 53 4.96 -3.71 7.83
CA LEU A 53 5.23 -4.54 9.00
C LEU A 53 4.20 -5.68 9.13
N PHE A 54 2.90 -5.36 9.01
CA PHE A 54 1.83 -6.37 9.12
C PHE A 54 1.83 -7.36 7.96
N LEU A 55 2.08 -6.88 6.75
CA LEU A 55 2.20 -7.75 5.58
C LEU A 55 3.39 -8.70 5.72
N THR A 56 4.54 -8.18 6.17
CA THR A 56 5.73 -9.02 6.43
C THR A 56 5.47 -10.07 7.51
N SER A 57 4.72 -9.73 8.58
CA SER A 57 4.37 -10.69 9.64
C SER A 57 3.47 -11.83 9.14
N LYS A 58 2.79 -11.64 8.01
CA LYS A 58 2.00 -12.67 7.31
C LYS A 58 2.68 -13.18 6.04
N GLU A 59 4.02 -13.14 6.01
CA GLU A 59 4.84 -13.74 4.98
C GLU A 59 4.64 -13.13 3.58
N PHE A 60 4.24 -11.86 3.49
CA PHE A 60 4.33 -11.13 2.22
C PHE A 60 5.76 -10.65 1.99
N GLU A 61 6.21 -10.73 0.75
CA GLU A 61 7.40 -10.03 0.29
C GLU A 61 7.03 -8.57 -0.02
N ILE A 62 7.72 -7.62 0.62
CA ILE A 62 7.55 -6.19 0.35
C ILE A 62 8.48 -5.79 -0.77
N ILE A 63 7.91 -5.32 -1.88
CA ILE A 63 8.65 -4.75 -3.00
C ILE A 63 8.36 -3.26 -3.05
N THR A 64 9.41 -2.46 -3.05
CA THR A 64 9.32 -1.00 -3.18
C THR A 64 9.79 -0.56 -4.55
N ALA A 65 9.08 0.39 -5.15
CA ALA A 65 9.41 0.90 -6.47
C ALA A 65 9.46 2.42 -6.50
N THR A 66 10.44 2.98 -7.21
CA THR A 66 10.46 4.39 -7.62
C THR A 66 10.42 4.46 -9.14
N VAL A 67 10.19 5.65 -9.71
CA VAL A 67 10.11 5.84 -11.16
C VAL A 67 11.34 5.27 -11.88
N ASP A 68 12.54 5.58 -11.41
CA ASP A 68 13.79 5.24 -12.08
C ASP A 68 14.69 4.27 -11.29
N GLY A 69 14.17 3.69 -10.20
CA GLY A 69 14.90 2.76 -9.35
C GLY A 69 15.99 3.41 -8.48
N LYS A 70 16.06 4.75 -8.44
CA LYS A 70 16.99 5.47 -7.56
C LYS A 70 16.43 5.64 -6.17
N THR A 71 17.34 5.82 -5.21
CA THR A 71 17.03 6.22 -3.84
C THR A 71 16.25 7.52 -3.81
N VAL A 72 15.22 7.55 -2.97
CA VAL A 72 14.42 8.74 -2.67
C VAL A 72 14.50 9.08 -1.19
N ALA A 73 14.25 10.33 -0.83
CA ALA A 73 14.11 10.75 0.56
C ALA A 73 12.63 10.88 0.91
N GLY A 74 12.16 10.30 2.01
CA GLY A 74 10.81 10.60 2.52
C GLY A 74 10.75 11.94 3.26
N GLU A 75 9.55 12.36 3.66
CA GLU A 75 9.33 13.66 4.32
C GLU A 75 10.07 13.78 5.66
N GLY A 76 10.32 12.66 6.34
CA GLY A 76 11.16 12.61 7.55
C GLY A 76 12.66 12.70 7.27
N GLY A 77 13.09 12.73 6.01
CA GLY A 77 14.48 12.76 5.59
C GLY A 77 15.16 11.39 5.52
N PHE A 78 14.40 10.29 5.66
CA PHE A 78 14.96 8.94 5.53
C PHE A 78 15.25 8.62 4.07
N LEU A 79 16.47 8.18 3.79
CA LEU A 79 16.84 7.68 2.47
C LEU A 79 16.35 6.24 2.31
N CYS A 80 15.57 6.00 1.25
CA CYS A 80 15.01 4.69 0.93
C CYS A 80 15.46 4.25 -0.46
N GLN A 81 16.28 3.19 -0.50
CA GLN A 81 16.66 2.53 -1.75
C GLN A 81 15.50 1.60 -2.18
N PRO A 82 14.89 1.80 -3.37
CA PRO A 82 13.87 0.89 -3.88
C PRO A 82 14.45 -0.45 -4.31
N HIS A 83 13.58 -1.47 -4.35
CA HIS A 83 13.91 -2.78 -4.90
C HIS A 83 13.95 -2.75 -6.44
N VAL A 84 13.04 -2.00 -7.08
CA VAL A 84 12.89 -1.95 -8.54
C VAL A 84 12.54 -0.54 -9.04
N SER A 85 12.75 -0.29 -10.35
CA SER A 85 12.12 0.82 -11.06
C SER A 85 10.72 0.42 -11.56
N ILE A 86 9.85 1.40 -11.86
CA ILE A 86 8.49 1.08 -12.34
C ILE A 86 8.48 0.34 -13.68
N GLU A 87 9.54 0.45 -14.48
CA GLU A 87 9.66 -0.26 -15.77
C GLU A 87 9.85 -1.78 -15.61
N ASN A 88 10.32 -2.21 -14.43
CA ASN A 88 10.60 -3.61 -14.12
C ASN A 88 9.47 -4.26 -13.30
N ILE A 89 8.31 -3.61 -13.22
CA ILE A 89 7.13 -4.12 -12.50
C ILE A 89 6.36 -5.09 -13.38
N GLU A 90 6.31 -6.34 -12.94
CA GLU A 90 5.42 -7.37 -13.49
C GLU A 90 4.14 -7.44 -12.64
N VAL A 91 3.11 -6.71 -13.05
CA VAL A 91 1.84 -6.53 -12.30
C VAL A 91 1.21 -7.81 -11.76
N VAL A 92 1.39 -8.94 -12.44
CA VAL A 92 0.84 -10.25 -12.08
C VAL A 92 1.39 -10.77 -10.74
N ASP A 93 2.60 -10.35 -10.38
CA ASP A 93 3.32 -10.84 -9.19
C ASP A 93 2.79 -10.25 -7.87
N TYR A 94 1.98 -9.19 -7.92
CA TYR A 94 1.55 -8.45 -6.74
C TYR A 94 0.09 -8.70 -6.40
N GLU A 95 -0.21 -8.76 -5.12
CA GLU A 95 -1.58 -8.91 -4.60
C GLU A 95 -2.20 -7.56 -4.20
N VAL A 96 -1.35 -6.61 -3.80
CA VAL A 96 -1.74 -5.26 -3.40
C VAL A 96 -0.70 -4.23 -3.86
N PHE A 97 -1.18 -3.06 -4.29
CA PHE A 97 -0.38 -1.86 -4.54
C PHE A 97 -0.73 -0.76 -3.55
N ILE A 98 0.27 -0.20 -2.89
CA ILE A 98 0.12 0.76 -1.79
C ILE A 98 0.78 2.10 -2.17
N VAL A 99 0.04 3.19 -2.04
CA VAL A 99 0.49 4.55 -2.39
C VAL A 99 0.39 5.46 -1.15
N PRO A 100 1.53 5.91 -0.59
CA PRO A 100 1.54 6.88 0.50
C PRO A 100 1.12 8.27 0.02
N GLY A 101 0.82 9.15 0.97
CA GLY A 101 0.75 10.59 0.75
C GLY A 101 2.12 11.26 0.67
N GLY A 102 2.11 12.58 0.82
CA GLY A 102 3.26 13.45 0.61
C GLY A 102 3.22 14.16 -0.75
N HIS A 103 4.38 14.46 -1.33
CA HIS A 103 4.54 15.27 -2.55
C HIS A 103 4.20 14.55 -3.89
N ILE A 104 3.15 13.73 -3.92
CA ILE A 104 2.80 12.86 -5.04
C ILE A 104 2.44 13.60 -6.35
N PHE A 105 2.08 14.88 -6.30
CA PHE A 105 1.46 15.61 -7.41
C PHE A 105 2.28 15.61 -8.71
N ARG A 106 3.62 15.55 -8.62
CA ARG A 106 4.52 15.48 -9.80
C ARG A 106 4.43 14.16 -10.57
N HIS A 107 3.80 13.14 -9.99
CA HIS A 107 3.68 11.80 -10.58
C HIS A 107 2.31 11.53 -11.19
N LEU A 108 1.36 12.47 -11.08
CA LEU A 108 -0.02 12.29 -11.54
C LEU A 108 -0.17 12.26 -13.06
N GLU A 109 0.82 12.75 -13.80
CA GLU A 109 0.86 12.74 -15.27
C GLU A 109 1.87 11.72 -15.81
N ASN A 110 2.47 10.89 -14.95
CA ASN A 110 3.39 9.85 -15.40
C ASN A 110 2.61 8.68 -16.00
N GLU A 111 2.47 8.68 -17.33
CA GLU A 111 1.68 7.69 -18.07
C GLU A 111 2.04 6.24 -17.77
N GLN A 112 3.32 5.94 -17.56
CA GLN A 112 3.76 4.59 -17.22
C GLN A 112 3.27 4.16 -15.84
N LEU A 113 3.41 5.02 -14.83
CA LEU A 113 2.88 4.78 -13.49
C LEU A 113 1.36 4.62 -13.52
N LEU A 114 0.65 5.52 -14.21
CA LEU A 114 -0.81 5.44 -14.36
C LEU A 114 -1.24 4.13 -15.05
N SER A 115 -0.50 3.68 -16.07
CA SER A 115 -0.75 2.41 -16.75
C SER A 115 -0.58 1.21 -15.84
N ILE A 116 0.43 1.21 -14.96
CA ILE A 116 0.64 0.14 -13.97
C ILE A 116 -0.53 0.07 -13.00
N VAL A 117 -1.00 1.20 -12.47
CA VAL A 117 -2.16 1.26 -11.56
C VAL A 117 -3.42 0.74 -12.25
N LYS A 118 -3.66 1.15 -13.50
CA LYS A 118 -4.79 0.67 -14.31
C LYS A 118 -4.73 -0.83 -14.54
N GLU A 119 -3.57 -1.38 -14.89
CA GLU A 119 -3.43 -2.80 -15.18
C GLU A 119 -3.54 -3.66 -13.91
N LEU A 120 -2.97 -3.25 -12.78
CA LEU A 120 -3.20 -3.89 -11.48
C LEU A 120 -4.70 -3.94 -11.14
N HIS A 121 -5.40 -2.83 -11.33
CA HIS A 121 -6.85 -2.77 -11.08
C HIS A 121 -7.63 -3.70 -12.02
N LYS A 122 -7.29 -3.72 -13.30
CA LYS A 122 -7.88 -4.60 -14.32
C LYS A 122 -7.62 -6.08 -14.05
N GLN A 123 -6.46 -6.42 -13.48
CA GLN A 123 -6.14 -7.76 -13.01
C GLN A 123 -6.75 -8.10 -11.64
N ASN A 124 -7.69 -7.26 -11.16
CA ASN A 124 -8.42 -7.47 -9.93
C ASN A 124 -7.47 -7.59 -8.72
N LYS A 125 -6.36 -6.85 -8.71
CA LYS A 125 -5.48 -6.69 -7.55
C LYS A 125 -6.02 -5.61 -6.62
N TRP A 126 -5.61 -5.62 -5.36
CA TRP A 126 -5.98 -4.57 -4.41
C TRP A 126 -5.19 -3.29 -4.68
N ILE A 127 -5.86 -2.14 -4.69
CA ILE A 127 -5.21 -0.83 -4.80
C ILE A 127 -5.52 -0.04 -3.53
N ALA A 128 -4.48 0.41 -2.83
CA ALA A 128 -4.60 1.07 -1.55
C ALA A 128 -3.88 2.42 -1.59
N GLY A 129 -4.58 3.51 -1.30
CA GLY A 129 -4.00 4.86 -1.27
C GLY A 129 -4.35 5.60 0.01
N ILE A 130 -3.39 6.29 0.60
CA ILE A 130 -3.60 7.05 1.84
C ILE A 130 -3.19 8.50 1.64
N CYS A 131 -3.88 9.42 2.32
CA CYS A 131 -3.58 10.85 2.29
C CYS A 131 -3.59 11.37 0.83
N ALA A 132 -2.57 12.12 0.42
CA ALA A 132 -2.45 12.65 -0.94
C ALA A 132 -2.31 11.53 -2.01
N GLY A 133 -1.85 10.32 -1.64
CA GLY A 133 -1.67 9.19 -2.56
C GLY A 133 -2.95 8.78 -3.29
N THR A 134 -4.10 9.08 -2.70
CA THR A 134 -5.43 8.92 -3.33
C THR A 134 -5.58 9.69 -4.65
N ALA A 135 -4.87 10.82 -4.82
CA ALA A 135 -4.87 11.57 -6.08
C ALA A 135 -4.27 10.77 -7.25
N LEU A 136 -3.29 9.90 -6.99
CA LEU A 136 -2.72 9.01 -8.03
C LEU A 136 -3.76 7.98 -8.49
N LEU A 137 -4.55 7.45 -7.56
CA LEU A 137 -5.61 6.49 -7.86
C LEU A 137 -6.73 7.15 -8.68
N HIS A 138 -7.07 8.40 -8.37
CA HIS A 138 -7.99 9.19 -9.18
C HIS A 138 -7.42 9.48 -10.58
N ALA A 139 -6.17 9.94 -10.68
CA ALA A 139 -5.51 10.19 -11.97
C ALA A 139 -5.44 8.93 -12.86
N ALA A 140 -5.28 7.76 -12.25
CA ALA A 140 -5.33 6.48 -12.94
C ALA A 140 -6.75 6.05 -13.37
N GLY A 141 -7.79 6.78 -12.96
CA GLY A 141 -9.20 6.47 -13.21
C GLY A 141 -9.76 5.36 -12.31
N VAL A 142 -9.00 4.91 -11.31
CA VAL A 142 -9.40 3.83 -10.40
C VAL A 142 -10.44 4.29 -9.39
N LEU A 143 -10.52 5.59 -9.09
CA LEU A 143 -11.54 6.18 -8.19
C LEU A 143 -12.77 6.73 -8.91
N ASN A 144 -12.89 6.56 -10.23
CA ASN A 144 -14.00 7.12 -10.98
C ASN A 144 -15.35 6.63 -10.45
N LYS A 145 -16.20 7.57 -9.99
CA LYS A 145 -17.50 7.29 -9.36
C LYS A 145 -17.45 6.34 -8.15
N LYS A 146 -16.33 6.28 -7.44
CA LYS A 146 -16.15 5.45 -6.23
C LYS A 146 -16.08 6.30 -4.99
N LYS A 147 -16.60 5.75 -3.88
CA LYS A 147 -16.44 6.35 -2.56
C LYS A 147 -14.97 6.32 -2.14
N PHE A 148 -14.48 7.40 -1.55
CA PHE A 148 -13.11 7.48 -1.07
C PHE A 148 -12.96 8.34 0.20
N SER A 149 -11.87 8.13 0.92
CA SER A 149 -11.37 8.97 2.02
C SER A 149 -9.99 9.52 1.66
N THR A 150 -9.71 10.79 1.97
CA THR A 150 -8.42 11.44 1.67
C THR A 150 -8.14 12.57 2.65
N SER A 151 -6.86 12.85 2.93
CA SER A 151 -6.43 14.03 3.68
C SER A 151 -6.57 15.33 2.88
N LEU A 152 -6.71 15.26 1.55
CA LEU A 152 -6.87 16.44 0.72
C LEU A 152 -8.23 17.10 0.96
N THR A 153 -8.27 18.42 0.80
CA THR A 153 -9.46 19.24 1.00
C THR A 153 -9.81 20.03 -0.26
N LEU A 154 -11.11 20.29 -0.44
CA LEU A 154 -11.61 21.10 -1.56
C LEU A 154 -11.38 22.60 -1.34
N ASP A 155 -11.12 23.03 -0.11
CA ASP A 155 -10.85 24.43 0.25
C ASP A 155 -9.63 24.99 -0.50
N GLU A 156 -8.70 24.11 -0.84
CA GLU A 156 -7.58 24.39 -1.70
C GLU A 156 -7.99 24.28 -3.17
N LYS A 157 -8.45 25.39 -3.76
CA LYS A 157 -8.97 25.43 -5.15
C LYS A 157 -8.10 24.73 -6.20
N HIS A 158 -6.78 24.77 -6.04
CA HIS A 158 -5.85 24.13 -6.97
C HIS A 158 -5.93 22.60 -6.93
N LEU A 159 -6.49 21.99 -5.88
CA LEU A 159 -6.71 20.54 -5.73
C LEU A 159 -8.08 20.08 -6.22
N ALA A 160 -8.97 20.98 -6.65
CA ALA A 160 -10.34 20.64 -7.02
C ALA A 160 -10.43 19.56 -8.13
N HIS A 161 -9.43 19.49 -9.02
CA HIS A 161 -9.36 18.53 -10.11
C HIS A 161 -8.85 17.14 -9.69
N LEU A 162 -8.37 16.98 -8.45
CA LEU A 162 -7.71 15.75 -8.01
C LEU A 162 -8.66 14.63 -7.61
N HIS A 163 -9.96 14.92 -7.46
CA HIS A 163 -10.99 13.94 -7.10
C HIS A 163 -12.38 14.36 -7.60
N GLU A 164 -13.28 13.40 -7.74
CA GLU A 164 -14.74 13.61 -7.83
C GLU A 164 -15.32 13.81 -6.41
N TRP A 165 -15.19 15.02 -5.88
CA TRP A 165 -15.42 15.34 -4.45
C TRP A 165 -16.80 14.97 -3.91
N GLU A 166 -17.83 14.85 -4.75
CA GLU A 166 -19.16 14.37 -4.36
C GLU A 166 -19.16 12.92 -3.82
N TYR A 167 -18.14 12.12 -4.14
CA TYR A 167 -17.99 10.76 -3.62
C TYR A 167 -17.13 10.68 -2.35
N LYS A 168 -16.55 11.79 -1.89
CA LYS A 168 -15.74 11.82 -0.66
C LYS A 168 -16.59 11.41 0.54
N GLN A 169 -16.05 10.55 1.39
CA GLN A 169 -16.68 10.10 2.64
C GLN A 169 -16.04 10.80 3.83
N ASN A 170 -16.85 11.08 4.85
CA ASN A 170 -16.35 11.52 6.16
C ASN A 170 -15.99 10.29 7.03
N LYS A 171 -14.96 9.56 6.63
CA LYS A 171 -14.48 8.34 7.29
C LYS A 171 -12.95 8.30 7.28
N ASP A 172 -12.38 7.67 8.28
CA ASP A 172 -10.93 7.44 8.35
C ASP A 172 -10.44 6.53 7.22
N VAL A 173 -11.15 5.43 6.98
CA VAL A 173 -10.88 4.46 5.92
C VAL A 173 -12.17 4.18 5.14
N THR A 174 -12.07 4.14 3.82
CA THR A 174 -13.16 3.80 2.90
C THR A 174 -12.72 2.68 1.95
N VAL A 175 -13.55 1.65 1.83
CA VAL A 175 -13.38 0.57 0.85
C VAL A 175 -14.54 0.60 -0.15
N ASP A 176 -14.22 0.61 -1.44
CA ASP A 176 -15.20 0.57 -2.54
C ASP A 176 -14.71 -0.38 -3.65
N GLY A 177 -15.18 -1.64 -3.60
CA GLY A 177 -14.63 -2.72 -4.41
C GLY A 177 -13.20 -3.06 -3.97
N LYS A 178 -12.30 -3.32 -4.93
CA LYS A 178 -10.88 -3.61 -4.64
C LYS A 178 -10.00 -2.37 -4.46
N VAL A 179 -10.58 -1.31 -3.90
CA VAL A 179 -9.90 -0.04 -3.66
C VAL A 179 -10.07 0.36 -2.20
N ILE A 180 -8.96 0.60 -1.52
CA ILE A 180 -8.89 1.03 -0.12
C ILE A 180 -8.34 2.46 -0.13
N THR A 181 -9.02 3.38 0.54
CA THR A 181 -8.56 4.76 0.67
C THR A 181 -8.63 5.24 2.11
N ALA A 182 -7.68 6.07 2.55
CA ALA A 182 -7.64 6.53 3.93
C ALA A 182 -7.15 7.98 4.07
N VAL A 183 -7.51 8.62 5.18
CA VAL A 183 -6.85 9.84 5.65
C VAL A 183 -5.50 9.48 6.30
N GLY A 184 -4.51 10.38 6.24
CA GLY A 184 -3.13 10.13 6.69
C GLY A 184 -3.01 9.82 8.18
N SER A 185 -3.86 10.43 9.01
CA SER A 185 -3.94 10.14 10.46
C SER A 185 -4.42 8.72 10.77
N ALA A 186 -5.03 8.04 9.79
CA ALA A 186 -5.58 6.70 9.92
C ALA A 186 -4.61 5.61 9.44
N TYR A 187 -3.29 5.84 9.51
CA TYR A 187 -2.27 4.91 8.99
C TYR A 187 -2.31 3.50 9.60
N VAL A 188 -2.73 3.36 10.87
CA VAL A 188 -2.87 2.04 11.52
C VAL A 188 -4.14 1.36 11.06
N GLU A 189 -5.25 2.10 11.01
CA GLU A 189 -6.55 1.65 10.53
C GLU A 189 -6.45 1.23 9.04
N PHE A 190 -5.69 1.96 8.24
CA PHE A 190 -5.38 1.66 6.85
C PHE A 190 -4.61 0.35 6.72
N ALA A 191 -3.56 0.14 7.54
CA ALA A 191 -2.81 -1.11 7.59
C ALA A 191 -3.72 -2.29 7.98
N VAL A 192 -4.54 -2.13 9.02
CA VAL A 192 -5.53 -3.13 9.46
C VAL A 192 -6.52 -3.48 8.36
N GLU A 193 -7.06 -2.48 7.66
CA GLU A 193 -8.02 -2.71 6.58
C GLU A 193 -7.36 -3.44 5.39
N ILE A 194 -6.10 -3.14 5.04
CA ILE A 194 -5.36 -3.93 4.04
C ILE A 194 -5.27 -5.40 4.45
N MET A 195 -4.91 -5.69 5.71
CA MET A 195 -4.83 -7.07 6.20
C MET A 195 -6.19 -7.79 6.11
N LYS A 196 -7.26 -7.08 6.48
CA LYS A 196 -8.63 -7.61 6.43
C LYS A 196 -9.04 -7.95 5.00
N GLN A 197 -8.82 -7.04 4.05
CA GLN A 197 -9.20 -7.23 2.65
C GLN A 197 -8.37 -8.32 1.94
N LEU A 198 -7.17 -8.60 2.42
CA LEU A 198 -6.33 -9.71 1.95
C LEU A 198 -6.64 -11.05 2.65
N ASN A 199 -7.63 -11.10 3.54
CA ASN A 199 -7.98 -12.27 4.37
C ASN A 199 -6.79 -12.77 5.21
N LEU A 200 -5.97 -11.85 5.72
CA LEU A 200 -4.80 -12.14 6.56
C LEU A 200 -5.03 -11.77 8.04
N PHE A 201 -6.24 -11.31 8.35
CA PHE A 201 -6.57 -10.66 9.60
C PHE A 201 -7.25 -11.62 10.58
N ASP A 202 -6.76 -11.62 11.82
CA ASP A 202 -7.45 -12.15 12.98
C ASP A 202 -8.12 -10.98 13.73
N GLU A 203 -9.42 -11.08 14.04
CA GLU A 203 -10.18 -10.00 14.67
C GLU A 203 -9.59 -9.56 16.03
N GLY A 204 -8.96 -10.48 16.77
CA GLY A 204 -8.29 -10.14 18.02
C GLY A 204 -7.04 -9.26 17.81
N GLU A 205 -6.28 -9.54 16.75
CA GLU A 205 -4.99 -8.91 16.46
C GLU A 205 -5.15 -7.42 16.08
N GLY A 206 -6.22 -7.05 15.38
CA GLY A 206 -6.41 -5.64 15.00
C GLY A 206 -6.71 -4.71 16.17
N ASN A 207 -7.50 -5.15 17.14
CA ASN A 207 -7.79 -4.35 18.33
C ASN A 207 -6.52 -4.15 19.18
N GLU A 208 -5.71 -5.20 19.32
CA GLU A 208 -4.42 -5.12 20.00
C GLU A 208 -3.43 -4.20 19.27
N ASN A 209 -3.38 -4.27 17.93
CA ASN A 209 -2.54 -3.39 17.12
C ASN A 209 -2.96 -1.91 17.25
N LEU A 210 -4.27 -1.61 17.18
CA LEU A 210 -4.77 -0.26 17.42
C LEU A 210 -4.44 0.23 18.83
N HIS A 211 -4.59 -0.63 19.84
CA HIS A 211 -4.19 -0.32 21.20
C HIS A 211 -2.69 0.00 21.30
N TYR A 212 -1.83 -0.81 20.67
CA TYR A 212 -0.39 -0.63 20.73
C TYR A 212 0.09 0.64 20.00
N PHE A 213 -0.32 0.83 18.74
CA PHE A 213 0.20 1.91 17.90
C PHE A 213 -0.51 3.25 18.10
N LYS A 214 -1.79 3.26 18.49
CA LYS A 214 -2.54 4.50 18.77
C LYS A 214 -2.73 4.75 20.27
N ASN A 215 -2.26 3.87 21.16
CA ASN A 215 -2.51 3.95 22.60
C ASN A 215 -4.01 4.02 22.96
N ILE A 216 -4.86 3.36 22.16
CA ILE A 216 -6.32 3.36 22.36
C ILE A 216 -6.64 2.36 23.48
N LYS A 217 -6.81 2.83 24.71
CA LYS A 217 -6.96 1.97 25.90
C LYS A 217 -8.29 1.23 26.00
N THR A 218 -9.30 1.53 25.18
CA THR A 218 -10.56 0.77 25.12
C THR A 218 -11.28 1.04 23.81
N VAL A 219 -11.72 -0.01 23.10
CA VAL A 219 -12.74 0.08 22.04
C VAL A 219 -14.04 -0.43 22.62
N CYS A 220 -14.77 0.44 23.31
CA CYS A 220 -16.20 0.21 23.54
C CYS A 220 -16.84 1.53 23.94
N GLY A 221 -17.82 1.96 23.13
CA GLY A 221 -18.85 2.95 23.46
C GLY A 221 -18.41 4.20 24.24
N GLU A 222 -18.47 5.33 23.55
CA GLU A 222 -18.55 6.70 24.11
C GLU A 222 -17.25 7.51 24.18
N THR A 223 -17.09 8.25 23.09
CA THR A 223 -16.81 9.69 23.00
C THR A 223 -15.36 10.18 23.04
N LEU A 224 -15.01 10.82 21.92
CA LEU A 224 -13.77 11.53 21.61
C LEU A 224 -13.69 12.89 22.33
N VAL A 225 -12.55 13.17 22.96
CA VAL A 225 -11.89 14.50 22.97
C VAL A 225 -10.39 14.26 22.87
#